data_AF-A0A7U6QJR3-F1
#
_entry.id   AF-A0A7U6QJR3-F1
#
_cell.length_a   1.000
_cell.length_b   1.000
_cell.length_c   1.000
_cell.angle_alpha   90.00
_cell.angle_beta   90.00
_cell.angle_gamma   90.00
#
_symmetry.space_group_name_H-M   'P 1'
#
loop_
_entity.id
_entity.type
_entity.pdbx_description
1 polymer ?
#
loop_
_entity_poly.entity_id
_entity_poly.type
_entity_poly.pdbx_seq_one_letter_code
_entity_poly.pdbx_strand_id
1 'polypeptide(L)' 'MVKRNQLGAACYVGDTMKDYVAAKRAKVAFVHAAYGFGEVEEAVIHINKIEEISKVVELIFQ' A
#
# COMPACT_ATOMS: atom_id res chain seq x y z
N MET A 1 -8.07 10.63 5.12
CA MET A 1 -7.24 10.13 6.24
C MET A 1 -5.99 11.00 6.46
N VAL A 2 -5.08 11.11 5.48
CA VAL A 2 -3.82 11.90 5.57
C VAL A 2 -4.02 13.35 6.01
N LYS A 3 -4.79 14.15 5.26
CA LYS A 3 -5.08 15.56 5.59
C LYS A 3 -5.83 15.72 6.92
N ARG A 4 -6.72 14.77 7.24
CA ARG A 4 -7.51 14.80 8.49
C ARG A 4 -6.63 14.57 9.72
N ASN A 5 -5.61 13.72 9.58
CA ASN A 5 -4.75 13.30 10.68
C ASN A 5 -3.39 14.01 10.69
N GLN A 6 -3.18 15.01 9.82
CA GLN A 6 -1.92 15.76 9.71
C GLN A 6 -0.67 14.88 9.49
N LEU A 7 -0.82 13.78 8.74
CA LEU A 7 0.27 12.87 8.45
C LEU A 7 1.18 13.44 7.36
N GLY A 8 2.50 13.44 7.60
CA GLY A 8 3.51 13.86 6.61
C GLY A 8 3.70 12.85 5.48
N ALA A 9 3.47 11.56 5.76
CA ALA A 9 3.52 10.48 4.78
C ALA A 9 2.56 9.35 5.19
N ALA A 10 2.05 8.61 4.20
CA ALA A 10 1.21 7.44 4.42
C ALA A 10 1.36 6.44 3.28
N CYS A 11 1.19 5.16 3.59
CA CYS A 11 1.04 4.10 2.62
C CYS A 11 -0.33 3.44 2.80
N TYR A 12 -0.87 2.92 1.71
CA TYR A 12 -2.11 2.16 1.67
C TYR A 12 -1.74 0.70 1.39
N VAL A 13 -2.21 -0.21 2.24
CA VAL A 13 -2.01 -1.65 2.07
C VAL A 13 -3.35 -2.25 1.65
N GLY A 14 -3.40 -2.94 0.51
CA GLY A 14 -4.62 -3.56 -0.01
C GLY A 14 -4.33 -4.65 -1.02
N ASP A 15 -5.30 -5.52 -1.27
CA ASP A 15 -5.17 -6.70 -2.14
C ASP A 15 -5.92 -6.58 -3.46
N THR A 16 -6.75 -5.53 -3.65
CA THR A 16 -7.57 -5.41 -4.86
C THR A 16 -7.14 -4.28 -5.78
N MET A 17 -7.47 -4.39 -7.08
CA MET A 17 -7.24 -3.28 -8.02
C MET A 17 -7.96 -1.99 -7.59
N LYS A 18 -9.13 -2.10 -6.94
CA LYS A 18 -9.86 -0.91 -6.45
C LYS A 18 -9.06 -0.16 -5.39
N ASP A 19 -8.35 -0.88 -4.53
CA ASP A 19 -7.45 -0.30 -3.53
C ASP A 19 -6.28 0.44 -4.20
N TYR A 20 -5.67 -0.17 -5.22
CA TYR A 20 -4.60 0.48 -6.00
C TYR A 20 -5.08 1.77 -6.67
N VAL A 21 -6.26 1.76 -7.31
CA VAL A 21 -6.82 2.99 -7.92
C VAL A 21 -7.06 4.05 -6.86
N ALA A 22 -7.61 3.69 -5.70
CA ALA A 22 -7.88 4.62 -4.61
C ALA A 22 -6.58 5.25 -4.07
N ALA A 23 -5.54 4.44 -3.85
CA ALA A 23 -4.22 4.90 -3.42
C ALA A 23 -3.57 5.84 -4.44
N LYS A 24 -3.61 5.47 -5.73
CA LYS A 24 -3.09 6.29 -6.84
C LYS A 24 -3.81 7.64 -6.95
N ARG A 25 -5.14 7.65 -6.81
CA ARG A 25 -5.95 8.89 -6.78
C ARG A 25 -5.62 9.77 -5.58
N ALA A 26 -5.36 9.15 -4.42
CA ALA A 26 -4.98 9.84 -3.20
C ALA A 26 -3.49 10.27 -3.17
N LYS A 27 -2.69 9.88 -4.17
CA LYS A 27 -1.24 10.12 -4.27
C LYS A 27 -0.49 9.65 -3.02
N VAL A 28 -0.86 8.48 -2.51
CA VAL A 28 -0.17 7.81 -1.41
C VAL A 28 0.54 6.56 -1.93
N ALA A 29 1.60 6.12 -1.25
CA ALA A 29 2.28 4.88 -1.59
C ALA A 29 1.30 3.70 -1.46
N PHE A 30 1.45 2.68 -2.31
CA PHE A 30 0.62 1.48 -2.28
C PHE A 30 1.48 0.24 -2.10
N VAL A 31 1.05 -0.64 -1.20
CA VAL A 31 1.63 -1.97 -0.97
C VAL A 31 0.57 -3.00 -1.27
N HIS A 32 0.85 -3.88 -2.24
CA HIS A 32 -0.05 -4.95 -2.59
C HIS A 32 0.06 -6.10 -1.57
N ALA A 33 -1.04 -6.46 -0.92
CA ALA A 33 -1.11 -7.66 -0.11
C ALA A 33 -1.43 -8.87 -1.00
N ALA A 34 -0.38 -9.48 -1.57
CA ALA A 34 -0.51 -10.58 -2.54
C ALA A 34 -1.07 -11.87 -1.94
N TYR A 35 -1.17 -11.96 -0.61
CA TYR A 35 -1.83 -13.05 0.11
C TYR A 35 -3.34 -12.84 0.28
N GLY A 36 -3.88 -11.74 -0.24
CA GLY A 36 -5.31 -11.47 -0.26
C GLY A 36 -6.06 -12.22 -1.36
N PHE A 37 -7.30 -11.82 -1.60
CA PHE A 37 -8.21 -12.49 -2.54
C PHE A 37 -8.25 -11.80 -3.91
N GLY A 38 -7.75 -10.56 -4.00
CA GLY A 38 -7.69 -9.79 -5.25
C GLY A 38 -6.39 -9.94 -6.02
N GLU A 39 -6.42 -9.49 -7.28
CA GLU A 39 -5.24 -9.40 -8.14
C GLU A 39 -4.94 -7.92 -8.45
N VAL A 40 -3.65 -7.58 -8.41
CA VAL A 40 -3.12 -6.26 -8.79
C VAL A 40 -1.88 -6.48 -9.65
N GLU A 41 -2.05 -6.40 -10.98
CA GLU A 41 -0.96 -6.64 -11.94
C GLU A 41 0.08 -5.50 -11.97
N GLU A 42 -0.30 -4.27 -11.59
CA GLU A 42 0.54 -3.07 -11.71
C GLU A 42 1.36 -2.72 -10.46
N ALA A 43 1.23 -3.47 -9.36
CA ALA A 43 1.90 -3.13 -8.11
C ALA A 43 3.34 -3.67 -8.05
N VAL A 44 4.31 -2.76 -8.07
CA VAL A 44 5.75 -3.09 -7.98
C VAL A 44 6.14 -3.61 -6.59
N ILE A 45 5.51 -3.09 -5.54
CA ILE A 45 5.79 -3.45 -4.15
C ILE A 45 4.62 -4.29 -3.62
N HIS A 46 4.93 -5.53 -3.22
CA HIS A 46 3.96 -6.44 -2.64
C HIS A 46 4.54 -7.16 -1.42
N ILE A 47 3.64 -7.67 -0.58
CA ILE A 47 3.94 -8.56 0.55
C ILE A 47 3.17 -9.86 0.38
N ASN A 48 3.80 -10.99 0.70
CA ASN A 48 3.19 -12.32 0.64
C ASN A 48 2.70 -12.79 2.02
N LYS A 49 2.95 -12.01 3.07
CA LYS A 49 2.45 -12.21 4.42
C LYS A 49 2.56 -10.92 5.24
N ILE A 50 1.73 -10.77 6.26
CA ILE A 50 1.65 -9.52 7.03
C ILE A 50 2.97 -9.17 7.75
N GLU A 51 3.76 -10.17 8.11
CA GLU A 51 5.04 -9.97 8.82
C GLU A 51 6.10 -9.27 7.95
N GLU A 52 5.91 -9.24 6.63
CA GLU A 52 6.80 -8.52 5.71
C GLU A 52 6.57 -7.00 5.72
N ILE A 53 5.50 -6.53 6.38
CA ILE A 53 5.10 -5.12 6.37
C ILE A 53 6.21 -4.19 6.89
N SER A 54 6.92 -4.56 7.96
CA SER A 54 7.97 -3.72 8.54
C SER A 54 9.09 -3.43 7.54
N LYS A 55 9.49 -4.45 6.77
CA LYS A 55 10.54 -4.32 5.75
C LYS A 55 10.12 -3.39 4.61
N VAL A 56 8.86 -3.47 4.21
CA VAL A 56 8.32 -2.65 3.12
C VAL A 56 8.08 -1.21 3.58
N VAL A 57 7.63 -1.01 4.82
CA VAL A 57 7.49 0.32 5.42
C VAL A 57 8.84 1.03 5.48
N GLU A 58 9.91 0.34 5.87
CA GLU A 58 11.27 0.90 5.83
C GLU A 58 11.67 1.33 4.41
N LEU A 59 11.38 0.54 3.38
CA LEU A 59 11.68 0.90 1.98
C LEU A 59 10.89 2.14 1.50
N ILE A 60 9.66 2.33 1.98
CA ILE A 60 8.75 3.40 1.53
C ILE A 60 9.05 4.73 2.21
N PHE A 61 9.46 4.73 3.47
CA PHE A 61 9.64 5.94 4.29
C PHE A 61 11.10 6.25 4.65
N GLN A 62 12.05 5.65 3.93
CA GLN A 62 13.46 6.03 3.99
C GLN A 62 13.72 7.45 3.47
#